data_AF-A0A7V5UR75-F1
#
_entry.id   AF-A0A7V5UR75-F1
#
_cell.length_a   1.000
_cell.length_b   1.000
_cell.length_c   1.000
_cell.angle_alpha   90.00
_cell.angle_beta   90.00
_cell.angle_gamma   90.00
#
_symmetry.space_group_name_H-M   'P 1'
#
loop_
_entity.id
_entity.type
_entity.pdbx_description
1 polymer ?
#
loop_
_entity_poly.entity_id
_entity_poly.type
_entity_poly.pdbx_seq_one_letter_code
_entity_poly.pdbx_strand_id
1 'polypeptide(L)'
;MSTGNIVISFLLALKIVISMSVVTGLSLIAERASPKLAGILAGYPHGVAIVLFFIGLEEGSVFAAKAAIYAIAGLAANVTLAVVYALSCRGFKTASPLAAPLLSLVAFFALAAVLNALKLNTGAALGIAIFFVLAAGFLLRRGEDVQIRTAGGLRFGALIFRAVLATLIVLAITGGA
;
A
#
# COMPACT_ATOMS: atom_id res chain seq x y z
N MET A 1 33.16 -13.39 -10.23
CA MET A 1 31.90 -13.99 -9.71
C MET A 1 31.54 -13.51 -8.29
N SER A 2 32.04 -12.35 -7.82
CA SER A 2 31.88 -11.91 -6.40
C SER A 2 31.15 -10.57 -6.24
N THR A 3 31.40 -9.59 -7.12
CA THR A 3 30.87 -8.23 -6.97
C THR A 3 29.35 -8.15 -7.21
N GLY A 4 28.80 -8.95 -8.12
CA GLY A 4 27.36 -8.95 -8.43
C GLY A 4 26.50 -9.41 -7.25
N ASN A 5 26.91 -10.47 -6.55
CA ASN A 5 26.16 -11.00 -5.41
C ASN A 5 26.17 -10.05 -4.20
N ILE A 6 27.26 -9.30 -4.02
CA ILE A 6 27.38 -8.29 -2.96
C ILE A 6 26.44 -7.11 -3.23
N VAL A 7 26.39 -6.62 -4.48
CA VAL A 7 25.49 -5.52 -4.87
C VAL A 7 24.03 -5.93 -4.73
N ILE A 8 23.66 -7.13 -5.17
CA ILE A 8 22.30 -7.67 -5.03
C ILE A 8 21.91 -7.77 -3.54
N SER A 9 22.79 -8.35 -2.71
CA SER A 9 22.53 -8.51 -1.27
C SER A 9 22.39 -7.15 -0.56
N PHE A 10 23.20 -6.16 -0.95
CA PHE A 10 23.15 -4.81 -0.42
C PHE A 10 21.84 -4.10 -0.81
N LEU A 11 21.42 -4.20 -2.07
CA LEU A 11 20.14 -3.65 -2.53
C LEU A 11 18.95 -4.29 -1.83
N LEU A 12 18.99 -5.60 -1.58
CA LEU A 12 17.98 -6.34 -0.81
C LEU A 12 17.90 -5.84 0.63
N ALA A 13 19.04 -5.71 1.30
CA ALA A 13 19.10 -5.18 2.66
C ALA A 13 18.53 -3.76 2.73
N LEU A 14 18.84 -2.91 1.74
CA LEU A 14 18.32 -1.54 1.66
C LEU A 14 16.79 -1.53 1.48
N LYS A 15 16.26 -2.35 0.55
CA LYS A 15 14.80 -2.49 0.32
C LYS A 15 14.07 -2.92 1.60
N ILE A 16 14.64 -3.86 2.36
CA ILE A 16 14.06 -4.35 3.63
C ILE A 16 14.10 -3.26 4.71
N VAL A 17 15.26 -2.65 4.95
CA VAL A 17 15.43 -1.63 6.01
C VAL A 17 14.53 -0.43 5.76
N ILE A 18 14.43 0.04 4.52
CA ILE A 18 13.59 1.17 4.15
C ILE A 18 12.11 0.81 4.34
N SER A 19 11.67 -0.36 3.85
CA SER A 19 10.28 -0.81 4.02
C SER A 19 9.88 -0.95 5.49
N MET A 20 10.75 -1.57 6.30
CA MET A 20 10.54 -1.69 7.75
C MET A 20 10.47 -0.33 8.45
N SER A 21 11.38 0.59 8.10
CA SER A 21 11.42 1.92 8.71
C SER A 21 10.17 2.74 8.39
N VAL A 22 9.68 2.65 7.15
CA VAL A 22 8.44 3.30 6.72
C VAL A 22 7.23 2.75 7.49
N VAL A 23 7.04 1.43 7.50
CA VAL A 23 5.88 0.79 8.17
C VAL A 23 5.87 1.05 9.67
N THR A 24 7.04 0.95 10.31
CA THR A 24 7.21 1.20 11.75
C THR A 24 7.02 2.69 12.07
N GLY A 25 7.62 3.58 11.26
CA GLY A 25 7.50 5.02 11.41
C GLY A 25 6.06 5.51 11.29
N LEU A 26 5.32 5.05 10.28
CA LEU A 26 3.89 5.36 10.13
C LEU A 26 3.06 4.87 11.33
N SER A 27 3.36 3.66 11.82
CA SER A 27 2.65 3.10 12.99
C SER A 27 2.88 3.95 14.23
N LEU A 28 4.09 4.48 14.43
CA LEU A 28 4.42 5.37 15.54
C LEU A 28 3.78 6.76 15.39
N ILE A 29 3.76 7.33 14.17
CA ILE A 29 3.16 8.65 13.91
C ILE A 29 1.63 8.59 14.10
N ALA A 30 0.99 7.47 13.73
CA ALA A 30 -0.45 7.26 13.90
C ALA A 30 -0.88 7.34 15.37
N GLU A 31 -0.02 6.86 16.26
CA GLU A 31 -0.30 6.78 17.69
C GLU A 31 0.16 8.02 18.46
N ARG A 32 1.29 8.65 18.07
CA ARG A 32 1.91 9.76 18.82
C ARG A 32 1.57 11.16 18.33
N ALA A 33 1.18 11.34 17.07
CA ALA A 33 0.94 12.67 16.50
C ALA A 33 -0.54 12.93 16.19
N SER A 34 -1.12 12.17 15.27
CA SER A 34 -2.54 12.21 14.92
C SER A 34 -2.87 11.11 13.91
N PRO A 35 -3.98 10.35 14.07
CA PRO A 35 -4.46 9.42 13.04
C PRO A 35 -4.64 10.08 11.68
N LYS A 36 -4.99 11.37 11.63
CA LYS A 36 -5.11 12.15 10.38
C LYS A 36 -3.76 12.37 9.71
N LEU A 37 -2.72 12.72 10.48
CA LEU A 37 -1.37 12.92 9.95
C LEU A 37 -0.77 11.60 9.44
N ALA A 38 -0.97 10.50 10.18
CA ALA A 38 -0.53 9.20 9.69
C ALA A 38 -1.29 8.73 8.46
N GLY A 39 -2.59 9.02 8.34
CA GLY A 39 -3.35 8.77 7.13
C GLY A 39 -2.81 9.55 5.93
N ILE A 40 -2.50 10.83 6.11
CA ILE A 40 -1.91 11.67 5.05
C ILE A 40 -0.53 11.15 4.64
N LEU A 41 0.34 10.82 5.61
CA LEU A 41 1.68 10.29 5.34
C LEU A 41 1.65 8.89 4.73
N ALA A 42 0.68 8.06 5.12
CA ALA A 42 0.44 6.76 4.52
C ALA A 42 -0.07 6.84 3.09
N GLY A 43 -0.90 7.84 2.79
CA GLY A 43 -1.36 8.14 1.43
C GLY A 43 -0.29 8.79 0.54
N TYR A 44 0.81 9.30 1.12
CA TYR A 44 1.89 9.88 0.34
C TYR A 44 2.55 8.79 -0.53
N PRO A 45 2.87 9.04 -1.81
CA PRO A 45 3.39 8.01 -2.72
C PRO A 45 4.87 7.64 -2.46
N HIS A 46 5.26 7.44 -1.20
CA HIS A 46 6.64 7.14 -0.81
C HIS A 46 7.11 5.76 -1.30
N GLY A 47 6.29 4.72 -1.13
CA GLY A 47 6.63 3.36 -1.58
C GLY A 47 6.74 3.27 -3.10
N VAL A 48 5.78 3.85 -3.82
CA VAL A 48 5.78 3.88 -5.30
C VAL A 48 6.96 4.69 -5.84
N ALA A 49 7.33 5.80 -5.21
CA ALA A 49 8.49 6.60 -5.62
C ALA A 49 9.80 5.81 -5.52
N ILE A 50 10.01 5.08 -4.42
CA ILE A 50 11.21 4.24 -4.23
C ILE A 50 11.24 3.11 -5.26
N VAL A 51 10.10 2.45 -5.50
CA VAL A 51 10.01 1.36 -6.49
C VAL A 51 10.31 1.87 -7.90
N LEU A 52 9.71 2.99 -8.32
CA LEU A 52 9.95 3.58 -9.64
C LEU A 52 11.40 4.06 -9.82
N PHE A 53 12.04 4.53 -8.74
CA PHE A 53 13.45 4.89 -8.76
C PHE A 53 14.34 3.68 -9.05
N PHE A 54 14.14 2.56 -8.35
CA PHE A 54 14.89 1.34 -8.60
C PHE A 54 14.58 0.73 -9.97
N ILE A 55 13.32 0.73 -10.39
CA ILE A 55 12.94 0.30 -11.75
C ILE A 55 13.66 1.15 -12.81
N GLY A 56 13.77 2.47 -12.60
CA GLY A 56 14.49 3.35 -13.53
C GLY A 56 15.99 3.09 -13.57
N LEU A 57 16.59 2.66 -12.45
CA LEU A 57 17.99 2.27 -12.37
C LEU A 57 18.26 0.88 -12.99
N GLU A 58 17.35 -0.07 -12.80
CA GLU A 58 17.48 -1.47 -13.23
C GLU A 58 17.11 -1.65 -14.72
N GLU A 59 15.99 -1.07 -15.16
CA GLU A 59 15.39 -1.30 -16.50
C GLU A 59 15.39 -0.04 -17.40
N GLY A 60 15.85 1.10 -16.88
CA GLY A 60 15.94 2.37 -17.60
C GLY A 60 14.70 3.27 -17.50
N SER A 61 14.89 4.55 -17.83
CA SER A 61 13.90 5.62 -17.61
C SER A 61 12.61 5.45 -18.42
N VAL A 62 12.69 4.87 -19.63
CA VAL A 62 11.52 4.65 -20.49
C VAL A 62 10.58 3.58 -19.90
N PHE A 63 11.16 2.53 -19.31
CA PHE A 63 10.37 1.50 -18.64
C PHE A 63 9.76 2.03 -17.34
N ALA A 64 10.52 2.79 -16.55
CA ALA A 64 10.01 3.46 -15.36
C ALA A 64 8.85 4.42 -15.67
N ALA A 65 8.92 5.17 -16.77
CA ALA A 65 7.83 6.05 -17.19
C ALA A 65 6.55 5.28 -17.51
N LYS A 66 6.66 4.12 -18.18
CA LYS A 66 5.50 3.24 -18.42
C LYS A 66 4.97 2.65 -17.13
N ALA A 67 5.85 2.16 -16.25
CA ALA A 67 5.47 1.62 -14.95
C ALA A 67 4.75 2.67 -14.08
N ALA A 68 5.14 3.94 -14.16
CA ALA A 68 4.49 5.03 -13.45
C ALA A 68 3.01 5.19 -13.85
N ILE A 69 2.66 5.04 -15.14
CA ILE A 69 1.27 5.12 -15.60
C ILE A 69 0.41 4.01 -14.95
N TYR A 70 0.94 2.79 -14.88
CA TYR A 70 0.26 1.69 -14.19
C TYR A 70 0.21 1.88 -12.68
N ALA A 71 1.22 2.50 -12.08
CA ALA A 71 1.22 2.84 -10.65
C ALA A 71 0.13 3.86 -10.31
N ILE A 72 -0.10 4.86 -11.17
CA ILE A 72 -1.20 5.83 -11.02
C ILE A 72 -2.55 5.11 -11.06
N ALA A 73 -2.78 4.25 -12.05
CA ALA A 73 -4.03 3.49 -12.14
C ALA A 73 -4.20 2.51 -10.96
N GLY A 74 -3.11 1.89 -10.50
CA GLY A 74 -3.10 1.01 -9.33
C GLY A 74 -3.54 1.70 -8.03
N LEU A 75 -3.50 3.04 -7.97
CA LEU A 75 -4.09 3.79 -6.87
C LEU A 75 -5.60 3.49 -6.72
N ALA A 76 -6.33 3.29 -7.81
CA ALA A 76 -7.75 2.94 -7.76
C ALA A 76 -7.99 1.58 -7.08
N ALA A 77 -7.11 0.60 -7.31
CA ALA A 77 -7.15 -0.69 -6.62
C ALA A 77 -6.89 -0.52 -5.11
N ASN A 78 -5.90 0.28 -4.73
CA ASN A 78 -5.61 0.58 -3.32
C ASN A 78 -6.76 1.30 -2.61
N VAL A 79 -7.38 2.26 -3.28
CA VAL A 79 -8.55 2.98 -2.74
C VAL A 79 -9.74 2.02 -2.57
N THR A 80 -9.95 1.12 -3.53
CA THR A 80 -11.00 0.10 -3.46
C THR A 80 -10.78 -0.86 -2.29
N LEU A 81 -9.55 -1.32 -2.08
CA LEU A 81 -9.18 -2.12 -0.91
C LEU A 81 -9.60 -1.41 0.39
N ALA A 82 -9.24 -0.13 0.55
CA ALA A 82 -9.56 0.64 1.75
C ALA A 82 -11.09 0.83 1.93
N VAL A 83 -11.82 1.16 0.86
CA VAL A 83 -13.28 1.36 0.90
C VAL A 83 -14.00 0.06 1.23
N VAL A 84 -13.67 -1.03 0.54
CA VAL A 84 -14.29 -2.35 0.76
C VAL A 84 -13.99 -2.83 2.18
N TYR A 85 -12.77 -2.66 2.67
CA TYR A 85 -12.42 -2.96 4.06
C TYR A 85 -13.30 -2.18 5.04
N ALA A 86 -13.40 -0.85 4.87
CA ALA A 86 -14.19 0.00 5.75
C ALA A 86 -15.69 -0.36 5.74
N LEU A 87 -16.27 -0.62 4.56
CA LEU A 87 -17.67 -1.04 4.43
C LEU A 87 -17.90 -2.43 5.03
N SER A 88 -16.97 -3.36 4.82
CA SER A 88 -17.02 -4.72 5.37
C SER A 88 -17.00 -4.69 6.90
N CYS A 89 -16.13 -3.87 7.50
CA CYS A 89 -16.09 -3.70 8.95
C CYS A 89 -17.39 -3.10 9.53
N ARG A 90 -18.13 -2.27 8.76
CA ARG A 90 -19.43 -1.74 9.19
C ARG A 90 -20.56 -2.76 9.08
N GLY A 91 -20.53 -3.62 8.06
CA GLY A 91 -21.54 -4.66 7.82
C GLY A 91 -21.35 -5.90 8.68
N PHE A 92 -20.11 -6.34 8.85
CA PHE A 92 -19.75 -7.53 9.63
C PHE A 92 -19.41 -7.15 11.08
N LYS A 93 -20.41 -6.74 11.87
CA LYS A 93 -20.22 -6.44 13.30
C LYS A 93 -19.79 -7.66 14.14
N THR A 94 -19.95 -8.89 13.61
CA THR A 94 -19.72 -10.16 14.31
C THR A 94 -19.04 -11.25 13.49
N ALA A 95 -18.74 -11.03 12.20
CA ALA A 95 -18.07 -12.06 11.41
C ALA A 95 -16.58 -12.12 11.78
N SER A 96 -15.98 -13.31 11.59
CA SER A 96 -14.57 -13.60 11.84
C SER A 96 -13.65 -12.42 11.48
N PRO A 97 -12.68 -12.04 12.34
CA PRO A 97 -11.83 -10.87 12.14
C PRO A 97 -11.02 -10.89 10.83
N LEU A 98 -10.97 -12.04 10.14
CA LEU A 98 -10.32 -12.23 8.84
C LEU A 98 -11.23 -11.97 7.63
N ALA A 99 -12.56 -11.90 7.79
CA ALA A 99 -13.49 -11.79 6.66
C ALA A 99 -13.37 -10.44 5.92
N ALA A 100 -13.29 -9.33 6.67
CA ALA A 100 -13.13 -7.99 6.10
C ALA A 100 -11.81 -7.79 5.32
N PRO A 101 -10.63 -8.19 5.86
CA PRO A 101 -9.39 -8.07 5.10
C PRO A 101 -9.37 -8.99 3.87
N LEU A 102 -9.87 -10.23 3.97
CA LEU A 102 -9.96 -11.14 2.81
C LEU A 102 -10.85 -10.57 1.70
N LEU A 103 -12.02 -10.04 2.03
CA LEU A 103 -12.93 -9.47 1.03
C LEU A 103 -12.32 -8.25 0.34
N SER A 104 -11.63 -7.39 1.10
CA SER A 104 -10.91 -6.25 0.53
C SER A 104 -9.78 -6.67 -0.40
N LEU A 105 -9.06 -7.76 -0.07
CA LEU A 105 -7.99 -8.30 -0.91
C LEU A 105 -8.55 -8.87 -2.23
N VAL A 106 -9.68 -9.58 -2.18
CA VAL A 106 -10.37 -10.06 -3.39
C VAL A 106 -10.79 -8.89 -4.27
N ALA A 107 -11.37 -7.83 -3.69
CA ALA A 107 -11.77 -6.64 -4.44
C ALA A 107 -10.57 -5.92 -5.07
N PHE A 108 -9.45 -5.85 -4.35
CA PHE A 108 -8.18 -5.32 -4.87
C PHE A 108 -7.69 -6.10 -6.09
N PHE A 109 -7.56 -7.42 -5.97
CA PHE A 109 -7.08 -8.25 -7.09
C PHE A 109 -8.04 -8.23 -8.27
N ALA A 110 -9.35 -8.24 -8.03
CA ALA A 110 -10.35 -8.13 -9.08
C ALA A 110 -10.20 -6.82 -9.87
N LEU A 111 -10.10 -5.68 -9.19
CA LEU A 111 -9.92 -4.40 -9.86
C LEU A 111 -8.54 -4.29 -10.52
N ALA A 112 -7.49 -4.78 -9.89
CA ALA A 112 -6.14 -4.82 -10.46
C ALA A 112 -6.10 -5.63 -11.76
N ALA A 113 -6.78 -6.79 -11.81
CA ALA A 113 -6.90 -7.61 -13.02
C ALA A 113 -7.65 -6.87 -14.14
N VAL A 114 -8.76 -6.19 -13.81
CA VAL A 114 -9.50 -5.36 -14.77
C VAL A 114 -8.63 -4.22 -15.32
N LEU A 115 -7.89 -3.53 -14.45
CA LEU A 115 -6.99 -2.45 -14.86
C LEU A 115 -5.82 -2.96 -15.70
N ASN A 116 -5.31 -4.16 -15.41
CA ASN A 116 -4.22 -4.77 -16.18
C ASN A 116 -4.65 -5.17 -17.60
N ALA A 117 -5.92 -5.57 -17.78
CA ALA A 117 -6.47 -5.90 -19.09
C ALA A 117 -6.70 -4.66 -19.98
N LEU A 118 -6.71 -3.45 -19.40
CA LEU A 118 -6.91 -2.21 -20.13
C LEU A 118 -5.56 -1.65 -20.62
N LYS A 119 -5.50 -1.23 -21.88
CA LYS A 119 -4.39 -0.41 -22.39
C LYS A 119 -4.51 1.01 -21.83
N LEU A 120 -3.88 1.24 -20.69
CA LEU A 120 -3.96 2.51 -19.98
C LEU A 120 -3.05 3.56 -20.66
N ASN A 121 -3.64 4.69 -21.03
CA ASN A 121 -2.91 5.91 -21.36
C ASN A 121 -2.83 6.82 -20.11
N THR A 122 -1.90 7.77 -20.07
CA THR A 122 -1.69 8.69 -18.93
C THR A 122 -2.98 9.40 -18.52
N GLY A 123 -3.76 9.90 -19.48
CA GLY A 123 -5.04 10.56 -19.21
C GLY A 123 -6.09 9.62 -18.61
N ALA A 124 -6.16 8.38 -19.10
CA ALA A 124 -7.08 7.38 -18.58
C ALA A 124 -6.71 6.94 -17.15
N ALA A 125 -5.41 6.72 -16.89
CA ALA A 125 -4.90 6.37 -15.56
C ALA A 125 -5.21 7.48 -14.53
N LEU A 126 -4.97 8.75 -14.89
CA LEU A 126 -5.30 9.89 -14.04
C LEU A 126 -6.81 10.01 -13.80
N GLY A 127 -7.62 9.88 -14.85
CA GLY A 127 -9.08 9.96 -14.74
C GLY A 127 -9.64 8.88 -13.82
N ILE A 128 -9.17 7.64 -13.97
CA ILE A 128 -9.56 6.52 -13.09
C ILE A 128 -9.14 6.78 -11.65
N ALA A 129 -7.89 7.18 -11.42
CA ALA A 129 -7.39 7.46 -10.08
C ALA A 129 -8.20 8.57 -9.37
N ILE A 130 -8.44 9.69 -10.06
CA ILE A 130 -9.25 10.81 -9.54
C ILE A 130 -10.67 10.34 -9.25
N PHE A 131 -11.31 9.63 -10.18
CA PHE A 131 -12.67 9.15 -10.01
C PHE A 131 -12.80 8.26 -8.76
N PHE A 132 -11.89 7.29 -8.57
CA PHE A 132 -11.92 6.41 -7.40
C PHE A 132 -11.63 7.14 -6.10
N VAL A 133 -10.68 8.09 -6.08
CA VAL A 133 -10.39 8.90 -4.89
C VAL A 133 -11.60 9.75 -4.51
N LEU A 134 -12.25 10.41 -5.48
CA LEU A 134 -13.44 11.21 -5.23
C LEU A 134 -14.63 10.33 -4.78
N ALA A 135 -14.83 9.19 -5.43
CA ALA A 135 -15.88 8.24 -5.06
C ALA A 135 -15.68 7.70 -3.65
N ALA A 136 -14.44 7.35 -3.27
CA ALA A 136 -14.11 6.93 -1.91
C ALA A 136 -14.33 8.04 -0.88
N GLY A 137 -13.90 9.26 -1.21
CA GLY A 137 -14.16 10.43 -0.38
C GLY A 137 -15.67 10.66 -0.17
N PHE A 138 -16.48 10.45 -1.21
CA PHE A 138 -17.94 10.56 -1.13
C PHE A 138 -18.59 9.42 -0.35
N LEU A 139 -18.18 8.16 -0.56
CA LEU A 139 -18.73 6.99 0.16
C LEU A 139 -18.37 7.01 1.65
N LEU A 140 -17.14 7.38 1.98
CA LEU A 140 -16.62 7.38 3.34
C LEU A 140 -16.90 8.68 4.11
N ARG A 141 -17.43 9.71 3.43
CA ARG A 141 -17.83 11.01 4.01
C ARG A 141 -18.83 10.92 5.16
N ARG A 142 -19.59 9.82 5.24
CA ARG A 142 -20.55 9.51 6.32
C ARG A 142 -19.94 8.67 7.46
N GLY A 143 -18.63 8.47 7.49
CA GLY A 143 -17.94 7.95 8.66
C GLY A 143 -17.86 9.05 9.71
N GLU A 144 -18.37 8.80 10.92
CA GLU A 144 -18.09 9.68 12.05
C GLU A 144 -16.57 9.72 12.26
N ASP A 145 -16.06 10.92 12.57
CA ASP A 145 -14.67 11.13 12.97
C ASP A 145 -14.52 10.54 14.39
N VAL A 146 -14.51 9.20 14.48
CA VAL A 146 -14.37 8.49 15.74
C VAL A 146 -12.96 8.78 16.22
N GLN A 147 -12.83 9.77 17.09
CA GLN A 147 -11.61 9.97 17.85
C GLN A 147 -11.30 8.66 18.55
N ILE A 148 -10.14 8.09 18.24
CA ILE A 148 -9.63 6.86 18.84
C ILE A 148 -9.40 7.16 20.33
N ARG A 149 -10.46 7.06 21.15
CA ARG A 149 -10.41 7.30 22.61
C ARG A 149 -9.75 6.16 23.36
N THR A 150 -9.55 5.02 22.71
CA THR A 150 -8.73 3.93 23.22
C THR A 150 -7.51 3.79 22.34
N ALA A 151 -6.45 4.53 22.66
CA ALA A 151 -5.10 4.12 22.29
C ALA A 151 -4.86 2.75 22.95
N GLY A 152 -5.25 1.68 22.26
CA GLY A 152 -4.84 0.33 22.61
C GLY A 152 -3.36 0.27 22.33
N GLY A 153 -2.56 0.73 23.31
CA GLY A 153 -1.14 0.97 23.15
C GLY A 153 -0.46 -0.19 22.46
N LEU A 154 0.41 0.11 21.50
CA LEU A 154 1.27 -0.82 20.79
C LEU A 154 1.60 -2.05 21.64
N ARG A 155 0.82 -3.12 21.48
CA ARG A 155 1.27 -4.43 21.91
C ARG A 155 2.47 -4.69 21.04
N PHE A 156 3.65 -4.77 21.65
CA PHE A 156 4.92 -5.02 20.98
C PHE A 156 4.82 -6.17 19.96
N GLY A 157 3.98 -7.17 20.25
CA GLY A 157 3.62 -8.26 19.33
C GLY A 157 2.93 -7.83 18.02
N ALA A 158 2.07 -6.81 18.01
CA ALA A 158 1.46 -6.28 16.78
C ALA A 158 2.48 -5.53 15.90
N LEU A 159 3.45 -4.86 16.52
CA LEU A 159 4.57 -4.22 15.83
C LEU A 159 5.49 -5.24 15.17
N ILE A 160 5.87 -6.28 15.93
CA ILE A 160 6.65 -7.41 15.41
C ILE A 160 5.89 -8.11 14.29
N PHE A 161 4.60 -8.39 14.47
CA PHE A 161 3.79 -9.03 13.43
C PHE A 161 3.78 -8.23 12.13
N ARG A 162 3.57 -6.90 12.21
CA ARG A 162 3.63 -6.02 11.04
C ARG A 162 5.00 -6.03 10.38
N ALA A 163 6.08 -5.98 11.18
CA ALA A 163 7.45 -6.01 10.68
C ALA A 163 7.76 -7.33 9.97
N VAL A 164 7.41 -8.48 10.58
CA VAL A 164 7.59 -9.81 10.01
C VAL A 164 6.79 -9.97 8.72
N LEU A 165 5.51 -9.56 8.71
CA LEU A 165 4.67 -9.65 7.52
C LEU A 165 5.22 -8.81 6.37
N ALA A 166 5.65 -7.57 6.66
CA ALA A 166 6.28 -6.71 5.67
C ALA A 166 7.56 -7.34 5.10
N THR A 167 8.43 -7.91 5.95
CA THR A 167 9.63 -8.62 5.50
C THR A 167 9.31 -9.83 4.65
N LEU A 168 8.34 -10.66 5.05
CA LEU A 168 7.92 -11.82 4.27
C LEU A 168 7.39 -11.42 2.89
N ILE A 169 6.59 -10.35 2.81
CA ILE A 169 6.09 -9.83 1.54
C ILE A 169 7.24 -9.35 0.66
N VAL A 170 8.19 -8.58 1.20
CA VAL A 170 9.37 -8.11 0.46
C VAL A 170 10.20 -9.28 -0.03
N LEU A 171 10.47 -10.28 0.82
CA LEU A 171 11.21 -11.47 0.45
C LEU A 171 10.48 -12.30 -0.60
N ALA A 172 9.15 -12.43 -0.52
CA ALA A 172 8.36 -13.15 -1.51
C ALA A 172 8.39 -12.46 -2.88
N ILE A 173 8.28 -11.13 -2.91
CA ILE A 173 8.34 -10.34 -4.14
C ILE A 173 9.76 -10.37 -4.73
N THR A 174 10.78 -10.28 -3.88
CA THR A 174 12.18 -10.17 -4.33
C THR A 174 12.82 -11.52 -4.63
N GLY A 175 12.42 -12.58 -3.94
CA GLY A 175 12.93 -13.94 -4.17
C GLY A 175 12.20 -14.70 -5.29
N GLY A 176 11.05 -14.18 -5.74
CA GLY A 176 10.35 -14.67 -6.94
C GLY A 176 10.71 -13.94 -8.24
N ALA A 177 11.57 -12.91 -8.15
CA ALA A 177 12.14 -12.18 -9.28
C ALA A 177 13.59 -12.67 -9.53
#